data_AF-A0A423UCQ3-F1
#
_entry.id   AF-A0A423UCQ3-F1
#
_cell.length_a   1.000
_cell.length_b   1.000
_cell.length_c   1.000
_cell.angle_alpha   90.00
_cell.angle_beta   90.00
_cell.angle_gamma   90.00
#
_symmetry.space_group_name_H-M   'P 1'
#
loop_
_entity.id
_entity.type
_entity.pdbx_description
1 polymer ?
#
loop_
_entity_poly.entity_id
_entity_poly.type
_entity_poly.pdbx_seq_one_letter_code
_entity_poly.pdbx_strand_id
1 'polypeptide(L)'
;MTDMAGSDEASRPGRPWGRMVAAQIVAYALMCAALAACWWGVLPQLGVSVIAVVILAVFVVGWPFETFGPRAGLAERVTTAVFGLVSIGIASWAGAGQGLAGPGPRNAGWGPVAPALVWFADTMVGFWAFAFIVMAVVLVVIGFIRQMARERRDHLIRFLSTSLLGGIAAISLGGWVVVARFWPAWHTASVNGSTQIGFATLPVALWSILVVLMAVALFVASCRWWAWVSHGPRTSLAWLGFGLLPMMCAGLLPFLATAGLLVIA
;
A
#
# COMPACT_ATOMS: atom_id res chain seq x y z
N MET A 1 -15.12 -26.38 -45.29
CA MET A 1 -15.36 -24.97 -45.63
C MET A 1 -16.42 -24.48 -44.65
N THR A 2 -15.96 -24.08 -43.46
CA THR A 2 -15.94 -22.67 -42.99
C THR A 2 -17.35 -22.19 -42.64
N ASP A 3 -17.78 -22.37 -41.37
CA ASP A 3 -18.77 -21.50 -40.68
C ASP A 3 -19.24 -22.03 -39.30
N MET A 4 -18.32 -22.50 -38.44
CA MET A 4 -18.68 -22.82 -37.03
C MET A 4 -17.72 -22.20 -36.00
N ALA A 5 -16.78 -21.34 -36.43
CA ALA A 5 -15.84 -20.66 -35.53
C ALA A 5 -16.29 -19.25 -35.10
N GLY A 6 -17.43 -18.75 -35.62
CA GLY A 6 -17.85 -17.36 -35.45
C GLY A 6 -18.88 -17.10 -34.34
N SER A 7 -19.54 -18.11 -33.78
CA SER A 7 -20.64 -17.90 -32.83
C SER A 7 -20.23 -17.87 -31.36
N ASP A 8 -19.05 -18.40 -30.99
CA ASP A 8 -18.61 -18.48 -29.59
C ASP A 8 -17.85 -17.23 -29.10
N GLU A 9 -17.47 -16.32 -30.00
CA GLU A 9 -16.87 -15.04 -29.59
C GLU A 9 -17.92 -13.97 -29.25
N ALA A 10 -19.14 -14.10 -29.78
CA ALA A 10 -20.20 -13.11 -29.65
C ALA A 10 -20.86 -13.07 -28.26
N SER A 11 -20.65 -14.08 -27.42
CA SER A 11 -21.23 -14.16 -26.07
C SER A 11 -20.19 -14.18 -24.94
N ARG A 12 -18.98 -13.66 -25.18
CA ARG A 12 -18.05 -13.40 -24.07
C ARG A 12 -18.60 -12.21 -23.28
N PRO A 13 -19.02 -12.36 -22.01
CA PRO A 13 -19.38 -11.21 -21.18
C PRO A 13 -18.20 -10.23 -21.22
N GLY A 14 -18.51 -8.98 -21.59
CA GLY A 14 -17.50 -7.96 -21.82
C GLY A 14 -16.51 -7.92 -20.66
N ARG A 15 -15.21 -7.99 -20.99
CA ARG A 15 -14.13 -7.90 -20.00
C ARG A 15 -14.38 -6.66 -19.14
N PRO A 16 -14.48 -6.74 -17.80
CA PRO A 16 -14.75 -5.59 -16.95
C PRO A 16 -13.52 -4.66 -16.80
N TRP A 17 -12.75 -4.50 -17.87
CA TRP A 17 -11.58 -3.63 -17.96
C TRP A 17 -11.91 -2.20 -17.53
N GLY A 18 -12.98 -1.64 -18.09
CA GLY A 18 -13.43 -0.29 -17.74
C GLY A 18 -13.81 -0.16 -16.27
N ARG A 19 -14.40 -1.20 -15.67
CA ARG A 19 -14.77 -1.20 -14.25
C ARG A 19 -13.54 -1.29 -13.33
N MET A 20 -12.56 -2.13 -13.69
CA MET A 20 -11.28 -2.23 -12.98
C MET A 20 -10.54 -0.88 -12.99
N VAL A 21 -10.38 -0.28 -14.17
CA VAL A 21 -9.70 1.02 -14.32
C VAL A 21 -10.47 2.11 -13.56
N ALA A 22 -11.79 2.13 -13.63
CA ALA A 22 -12.61 3.07 -12.86
C ALA A 22 -12.42 2.90 -11.35
N ALA A 23 -12.43 1.67 -10.83
CA ALA A 23 -12.17 1.42 -9.41
C ALA A 23 -10.78 1.91 -8.98
N GLN A 24 -9.77 1.70 -9.82
CA GLN A 24 -8.42 2.18 -9.55
C GLN A 24 -8.36 3.71 -9.51
N ILE A 25 -8.92 4.39 -10.51
CA ILE A 25 -8.96 5.86 -10.57
C ILE A 25 -9.72 6.41 -9.35
N VAL A 26 -10.87 5.84 -9.02
CA VAL A 26 -11.68 6.24 -7.86
C VAL A 26 -10.90 6.05 -6.57
N ALA A 27 -10.21 4.91 -6.39
CA ALA A 27 -9.44 4.65 -5.17
C ALA A 27 -8.29 5.65 -4.99
N TYR A 28 -7.54 5.95 -6.05
CA TYR A 28 -6.51 6.99 -6.01
C TYR A 28 -7.11 8.38 -5.77
N ALA A 29 -8.18 8.74 -6.47
CA ALA A 29 -8.84 10.03 -6.29
C ALA A 29 -9.35 10.23 -4.86
N LEU A 30 -10.00 9.22 -4.28
CA LEU A 30 -10.48 9.24 -2.89
C LEU A 30 -9.33 9.42 -1.90
N MET A 31 -8.23 8.67 -2.06
CA MET A 31 -7.09 8.77 -1.15
C MET A 31 -6.36 10.10 -1.30
N CYS A 32 -6.11 10.57 -2.53
CA CYS A 32 -5.49 11.86 -2.78
C CYS A 32 -6.36 13.01 -2.25
N ALA A 33 -7.68 12.95 -2.43
CA ALA A 33 -8.61 13.93 -1.88
C ALA A 33 -8.60 13.93 -0.35
N ALA A 34 -8.54 12.75 0.28
CA ALA A 34 -8.44 12.63 1.73
C ALA A 34 -7.12 13.20 2.28
N LEU A 35 -5.99 12.94 1.60
CA LEU A 35 -4.71 13.54 1.95
C LEU A 35 -4.70 15.07 1.77
N ALA A 36 -5.30 15.57 0.69
CA ALA A 36 -5.47 17.00 0.47
C ALA A 36 -6.35 17.62 1.55
N ALA A 37 -7.43 16.95 1.98
CA ALA A 37 -8.25 17.42 3.08
C ALA A 37 -7.48 17.43 4.42
N CYS A 38 -6.58 16.47 4.65
CA CYS A 38 -5.65 16.51 5.80
C CYS A 38 -4.69 17.70 5.73
N TRP A 39 -4.14 18.01 4.55
CA TRP A 39 -3.24 19.17 4.36
C TRP A 39 -3.83 20.47 4.88
N TRP A 40 -5.10 20.70 4.53
CA TRP A 40 -5.84 21.90 4.89
C TRP A 40 -6.49 21.82 6.27
N GLY A 41 -6.27 20.74 7.03
CA GLY A 41 -6.86 20.53 8.35
C GLY A 41 -8.37 20.26 8.35
N VAL A 42 -8.96 20.02 7.18
CA VAL A 42 -10.39 19.73 7.01
C VAL A 42 -10.72 18.32 7.51
N LEU A 43 -9.83 17.37 7.26
CA LEU A 43 -9.98 15.97 7.65
C LEU A 43 -8.90 15.60 8.68
N PRO A 44 -9.26 15.08 9.86
CA PRO A 44 -8.26 14.53 10.79
C PRO A 44 -7.64 13.25 10.21
N GLN A 45 -6.43 12.89 10.65
CA GLN A 45 -5.74 11.65 10.25
C GLN A 45 -6.65 10.41 10.38
N LEU A 46 -7.48 10.35 11.44
CA LEU A 46 -8.43 9.26 11.65
C LEU A 46 -9.38 9.04 10.46
N GLY A 47 -9.75 10.11 9.74
CA GLY A 47 -10.56 10.01 8.53
C GLY A 47 -9.87 9.21 7.43
N VAL A 48 -8.56 9.42 7.25
CA VAL A 48 -7.76 8.63 6.29
C VAL A 48 -7.62 7.19 6.75
N SER A 49 -7.44 6.94 8.05
CA SER A 49 -7.41 5.58 8.60
C SER A 49 -8.72 4.83 8.33
N VAL A 50 -9.87 5.49 8.48
CA VAL A 50 -11.18 4.90 8.16
C VAL A 50 -11.30 4.56 6.67
N ILE A 51 -10.89 5.49 5.79
CA ILE A 51 -10.88 5.25 4.34
C ILE A 51 -9.97 4.06 3.99
N ALA A 52 -8.79 3.96 4.60
CA ALA A 52 -7.89 2.83 4.43
C ALA A 52 -8.53 1.50 4.89
N VAL A 53 -9.22 1.48 6.04
CA VAL A 53 -9.95 0.28 6.50
C VAL A 53 -11.05 -0.11 5.51
N VAL A 54 -11.78 0.85 4.95
CA VAL A 54 -12.82 0.58 3.94
C VAL A 54 -12.19 0.00 2.67
N ILE A 55 -11.09 0.57 2.17
CA ILE A 55 -10.35 0.05 1.01
C ILE A 55 -9.86 -1.37 1.27
N LEU A 56 -9.31 -1.65 2.46
CA LEU A 56 -8.89 -2.98 2.86
C LEU A 56 -10.06 -3.97 2.87
N ALA A 57 -11.22 -3.58 3.41
CA ALA A 57 -12.42 -4.41 3.42
C ALA A 57 -12.90 -4.72 1.99
N VAL A 58 -12.96 -3.72 1.12
CA VAL A 58 -13.32 -3.91 -0.30
C VAL A 58 -12.33 -4.83 -1.00
N PHE A 59 -11.03 -4.70 -0.73
CA PHE A 59 -9.99 -5.57 -1.27
C PHE A 59 -10.14 -7.03 -0.81
N VAL A 60 -10.42 -7.25 0.48
CA VAL A 60 -10.62 -8.59 1.06
C VAL A 60 -11.90 -9.25 0.52
N VAL A 61 -12.96 -8.47 0.27
CA VAL A 61 -14.19 -8.95 -0.38
C VAL A 61 -13.95 -9.26 -1.85
N GLY A 62 -13.35 -8.33 -2.59
CA GLY A 62 -13.01 -8.43 -4.01
C GLY A 62 -11.72 -9.21 -4.31
N TRP A 63 -11.38 -10.19 -3.47
CA TRP A 63 -10.10 -10.90 -3.48
C TRP A 63 -9.68 -11.35 -4.90
N PRO A 64 -8.54 -10.88 -5.44
CA PRO A 64 -8.17 -11.11 -6.83
C PRO A 64 -7.55 -12.49 -7.10
N PHE A 65 -7.14 -13.23 -6.07
CA PHE A 65 -6.24 -14.39 -6.20
C PHE A 65 -6.90 -15.75 -5.94
N GLU A 66 -8.22 -15.91 -6.13
CA GLU A 66 -8.97 -17.16 -5.86
C GLU A 66 -8.53 -18.36 -6.72
N THR A 67 -7.34 -18.87 -6.47
CA THR A 67 -6.70 -19.89 -7.30
C THR A 67 -6.92 -21.30 -6.71
N PHE A 68 -7.31 -21.43 -5.43
CA PHE A 68 -7.34 -22.71 -4.70
C PHE A 68 -8.54 -22.88 -3.73
N GLY A 69 -9.77 -22.87 -4.23
CA GLY A 69 -10.97 -23.32 -3.48
C GLY A 69 -11.42 -22.46 -2.28
N PRO A 70 -12.59 -22.77 -1.66
CA PRO A 70 -13.24 -21.88 -0.69
C PRO A 70 -12.50 -21.72 0.64
N ARG A 71 -11.87 -22.80 1.13
CA ARG A 71 -11.23 -22.83 2.46
C ARG A 71 -9.82 -22.24 2.46
N ALA A 72 -9.01 -22.48 1.43
CA ALA A 72 -7.66 -21.90 1.36
C ALA A 72 -7.72 -20.38 1.08
N GLY A 73 -8.67 -19.93 0.26
CA GLY A 73 -8.89 -18.50 0.02
C GLY A 73 -9.33 -17.73 1.28
N LEU A 74 -10.06 -18.36 2.20
CA LEU A 74 -10.45 -17.70 3.46
C LEU A 74 -9.25 -17.44 4.37
N ALA A 75 -8.33 -18.41 4.50
CA ALA A 75 -7.15 -18.26 5.34
C ALA A 75 -6.21 -17.14 4.87
N GLU A 76 -6.11 -16.94 3.55
CA GLU A 76 -5.36 -15.84 2.93
C GLU A 76 -6.01 -14.48 3.17
N ARG A 77 -7.33 -14.40 2.99
CA ARG A 77 -8.12 -13.19 3.27
C ARG A 77 -7.99 -12.76 4.72
N VAL A 78 -8.11 -13.71 5.66
CA VAL A 78 -7.97 -13.42 7.10
C VAL A 78 -6.57 -12.92 7.41
N THR A 79 -5.51 -13.58 6.91
CA THR A 79 -4.15 -13.06 7.12
C THR A 79 -3.99 -11.66 6.55
N THR A 80 -4.47 -11.43 5.34
CA THR A 80 -4.33 -10.14 4.68
C THR A 80 -5.09 -9.03 5.41
N ALA A 81 -6.29 -9.33 5.89
CA ALA A 81 -7.08 -8.41 6.73
C ALA A 81 -6.36 -8.09 8.04
N VAL A 82 -5.84 -9.10 8.75
CA VAL A 82 -5.12 -8.92 10.02
C VAL A 82 -3.87 -8.06 9.82
N PHE A 83 -3.02 -8.42 8.85
CA PHE A 83 -1.80 -7.65 8.56
C PHE A 83 -2.11 -6.22 8.09
N GLY A 84 -3.13 -6.01 7.27
CA GLY A 84 -3.55 -4.67 6.87
C GLY A 84 -4.05 -3.83 8.04
N LEU A 85 -4.91 -4.39 8.90
CA LEU A 85 -5.45 -3.70 10.08
C LEU A 85 -4.36 -3.38 11.09
N VAL A 86 -3.43 -4.30 11.34
CA VAL A 86 -2.27 -4.06 12.21
C VAL A 86 -1.40 -2.94 11.65
N SER A 87 -1.13 -2.93 10.34
CA SER A 87 -0.34 -1.88 9.69
C SER A 87 -1.00 -0.51 9.80
N ILE A 88 -2.31 -0.43 9.53
CA ILE A 88 -3.10 0.80 9.69
C ILE A 88 -3.12 1.25 11.15
N GLY A 89 -3.27 0.32 12.10
CA GLY A 89 -3.24 0.60 13.53
C GLY A 89 -1.90 1.18 13.98
N ILE A 90 -0.80 0.58 13.55
CA ILE A 90 0.56 1.06 13.82
C ILE A 90 0.78 2.45 13.21
N ALA A 91 0.34 2.68 11.98
CA ALA A 91 0.43 3.99 11.32
C ALA A 91 -0.46 5.06 12.00
N SER A 92 -1.59 4.64 12.58
CA SER A 92 -2.53 5.51 13.29
C SER A 92 -2.10 5.83 14.72
N TRP A 93 -1.25 4.99 15.33
CA TRP A 93 -0.92 5.06 16.74
C TRP A 93 -0.12 6.35 17.06
N ALA A 94 -0.63 7.17 17.97
CA ALA A 94 -0.05 8.47 18.31
C ALA A 94 1.37 8.42 18.94
N GLY A 95 1.64 7.45 19.80
CA GLY A 95 2.96 7.15 20.39
C GLY A 95 3.92 6.26 19.57
N ALA A 96 3.63 5.94 18.30
CA ALA A 96 4.53 5.19 17.42
C ALA A 96 5.80 6.04 17.21
N GLY A 97 6.89 5.65 17.85
CA GLY A 97 8.15 6.40 17.88
C GLY A 97 8.63 6.84 19.25
N GLN A 98 7.75 6.96 20.26
CA GLN A 98 8.15 7.39 21.60
C GLN A 98 8.73 6.27 22.49
N GLY A 99 8.57 5.00 22.09
CA GLY A 99 8.92 3.84 22.91
C GLY A 99 10.19 3.08 22.51
N LEU A 100 10.75 3.33 21.32
CA LEU A 100 11.95 2.64 20.81
C LEU A 100 13.18 3.54 20.74
N ALA A 101 12.98 4.81 20.40
CA ALA A 101 13.89 5.85 20.83
C ALA A 101 13.57 6.07 22.32
N GLY A 102 14.50 5.79 23.23
CA GLY A 102 14.40 6.33 24.60
C GLY A 102 14.29 7.86 24.56
N PRO A 103 14.35 8.57 25.70
CA PRO A 103 14.48 10.02 25.69
C PRO A 103 15.84 10.42 25.07
N GLY A 104 15.93 10.38 23.74
CA GLY A 104 17.11 10.70 22.95
C GLY A 104 17.26 12.22 22.84
N PRO A 105 18.50 12.71 22.78
CA PRO A 105 18.84 14.07 23.16
C PRO A 105 18.21 15.06 22.18
N ARG A 106 17.24 15.84 22.69
CA ARG A 106 16.65 16.99 21.97
C ARG A 106 17.69 18.05 21.52
N ASN A 107 18.97 17.88 21.89
CA ASN A 107 20.01 18.91 21.84
C ASN A 107 21.38 18.43 21.30
N ALA A 108 21.51 17.30 20.61
CA ALA A 108 22.81 16.93 20.02
C ALA A 108 23.08 17.75 18.75
N GLY A 109 24.08 18.63 18.82
CA GLY A 109 24.45 19.63 17.81
C GLY A 109 24.92 19.08 16.47
N TRP A 110 23.97 18.56 15.69
CA TRP A 110 24.15 18.35 14.26
C TRP A 110 23.57 19.55 13.52
N GLY A 111 24.31 20.07 12.54
CA GLY A 111 23.96 21.27 11.76
C GLY A 111 22.55 21.20 11.13
N PRO A 112 22.03 22.32 10.59
CA PRO A 112 20.59 22.56 10.38
C PRO A 112 19.82 21.54 9.52
N VAL A 113 20.51 20.67 8.77
CA VAL A 113 19.93 19.67 7.85
C VAL A 113 19.66 18.31 8.54
N ALA A 114 20.44 17.95 9.57
CA ALA A 114 20.33 16.65 10.24
C ALA A 114 19.10 16.50 11.16
N PRO A 115 18.62 17.52 11.92
CA PRO A 115 17.52 17.34 12.87
C PRO A 115 16.19 16.97 12.21
N ALA A 116 15.90 17.49 11.02
CA ALA A 116 14.63 17.26 10.34
C ALA A 116 14.55 15.88 9.68
N LEU A 117 15.64 15.43 9.04
CA LEU A 117 15.77 14.08 8.45
C LEU A 117 15.87 12.99 9.53
N VAL A 118 16.64 13.24 10.58
CA VAL A 118 16.72 12.36 11.75
C VAL A 118 15.37 12.30 12.43
N TRP A 119 14.65 13.41 12.67
CA TRP A 119 13.29 13.38 13.23
C TRP A 119 12.29 12.60 12.37
N PHE A 120 12.36 12.73 11.04
CA PHE A 120 11.52 11.99 10.08
C PHE A 120 11.76 10.48 10.15
N ALA A 121 13.03 10.08 10.31
CA ALA A 121 13.47 8.71 10.42
C ALA A 121 13.28 8.13 11.85
N ASP A 122 13.47 8.93 12.90
CA ASP A 122 13.67 8.46 14.28
C ASP A 122 12.40 8.01 15.00
N THR A 123 11.21 8.44 14.57
CA THR A 123 10.01 8.18 15.39
C THR A 123 8.87 7.52 14.62
N MET A 124 8.35 8.12 13.55
CA MET A 124 7.06 7.66 13.01
C MET A 124 7.18 6.81 11.76
N VAL A 125 7.91 7.27 10.75
CA VAL A 125 8.16 6.47 9.55
C VAL A 125 9.05 5.29 9.89
N GLY A 126 10.09 5.48 10.72
CA GLY A 126 10.96 4.41 11.18
C GLY A 126 10.21 3.28 11.90
N PHE A 127 9.26 3.61 12.79
CA PHE A 127 8.50 2.58 13.51
C PHE A 127 7.56 1.78 12.60
N TRP A 128 6.78 2.47 11.75
CA TRP A 128 5.92 1.77 10.79
C TRP A 128 6.73 1.01 9.74
N ALA A 129 7.85 1.55 9.28
CA ALA A 129 8.77 0.90 8.34
C ALA A 129 9.38 -0.39 8.93
N PHE A 130 9.84 -0.33 10.17
CA PHE A 130 10.32 -1.50 10.89
C PHE A 130 9.21 -2.54 11.05
N ALA A 131 8.01 -2.09 11.46
CA ALA A 131 6.85 -2.97 11.55
C ALA A 131 6.50 -3.59 10.19
N PHE A 132 6.56 -2.83 9.09
CA PHE A 132 6.36 -3.32 7.73
C PHE A 132 7.34 -4.45 7.41
N ILE A 133 8.64 -4.27 7.69
CA ILE A 133 9.68 -5.29 7.44
C ILE A 133 9.40 -6.54 8.28
N VAL A 134 9.16 -6.39 9.57
CA VAL A 134 8.85 -7.51 10.47
C VAL A 134 7.61 -8.25 9.98
N MET A 135 6.54 -7.52 9.65
CA MET A 135 5.30 -8.08 9.15
C MET A 135 5.49 -8.80 7.82
N ALA A 136 6.30 -8.25 6.90
CA ALA A 136 6.64 -8.91 5.64
C ALA A 136 7.40 -10.22 5.87
N VAL A 137 8.37 -10.24 6.79
CA VAL A 137 9.08 -11.46 7.18
C VAL A 137 8.12 -12.49 7.78
N VAL A 138 7.25 -12.08 8.69
CA VAL A 138 6.24 -12.97 9.29
C VAL A 138 5.28 -13.51 8.22
N LEU A 139 4.85 -12.68 7.27
CA LEU A 139 4.01 -13.09 6.14
C LEU A 139 4.69 -14.17 5.29
N VAL A 140 5.99 -14.01 5.01
CA VAL A 140 6.81 -15.00 4.29
C VAL A 140 6.90 -16.31 5.07
N VAL A 141 7.20 -16.24 6.37
CA VAL A 141 7.27 -17.42 7.25
C VAL A 141 5.93 -18.16 7.30
N ILE A 142 4.82 -17.44 7.49
CA ILE A 142 3.46 -18.02 7.47
C ILE A 142 3.18 -18.67 6.11
N GLY A 143 3.58 -18.02 5.02
CA GLY A 143 3.46 -18.55 3.65
C GLY A 143 4.16 -19.90 3.52
N PHE A 144 5.42 -20.00 3.96
CA PHE A 144 6.19 -21.25 3.93
C PHE A 144 5.61 -22.32 4.85
N ILE A 145 5.23 -22.00 6.09
CA ILE A 145 4.61 -22.97 7.01
C ILE A 145 3.34 -23.57 6.39
N ARG A 146 2.47 -22.73 5.83
CA ARG A 146 1.23 -23.16 5.17
C ARG A 146 1.49 -24.06 3.97
N GLN A 147 2.59 -23.83 3.27
CA GLN A 147 2.98 -24.66 2.13
C GLN A 147 3.58 -26.00 2.57
N MET A 148 4.38 -26.00 3.64
CA MET A 148 4.93 -27.22 4.23
C MET A 148 3.86 -28.13 4.83
N ALA A 149 2.74 -27.56 5.28
CA ALA A 149 1.59 -28.29 5.82
C ALA A 149 0.69 -28.94 4.74
N ARG A 150 0.96 -28.76 3.44
CA ARG A 150 0.16 -29.36 2.35
C ARG A 150 0.73 -30.69 1.88
N GLU A 151 -0.15 -31.66 1.66
CA GLU A 151 0.19 -33.03 1.25
C GLU A 151 0.61 -33.16 -0.23
N ARG A 152 0.19 -32.24 -1.12
CA ARG A 152 0.64 -32.15 -2.52
C ARG A 152 1.31 -30.81 -2.79
N ARG A 153 2.55 -30.84 -3.31
CA ARG A 153 3.46 -29.68 -3.43
C ARG A 153 3.48 -29.01 -4.80
N ASP A 154 2.48 -29.27 -5.64
CA ASP A 154 2.42 -28.70 -6.97
C ASP A 154 1.93 -27.24 -6.89
N HIS A 155 2.62 -26.31 -7.56
CA HIS A 155 2.33 -24.87 -7.62
C HIS A 155 2.75 -24.01 -6.40
N LEU A 156 3.79 -24.42 -5.67
CA LEU A 156 4.39 -23.68 -4.54
C LEU A 156 4.64 -22.19 -4.85
N ILE A 157 5.36 -21.91 -5.94
CA ILE A 157 5.79 -20.54 -6.26
C ILE A 157 4.59 -19.64 -6.55
N ARG A 158 3.62 -20.11 -7.34
CA ARG A 158 2.43 -19.33 -7.72
C ARG A 158 1.56 -18.99 -6.50
N PHE A 159 1.41 -19.93 -5.57
CA PHE A 159 0.67 -19.71 -4.33
C PHE A 159 1.37 -18.68 -3.43
N LEU A 160 2.69 -18.81 -3.28
CA LEU A 160 3.46 -17.89 -2.45
C LEU A 160 3.40 -16.47 -3.02
N SER A 161 3.63 -16.31 -4.33
CA SER A 161 3.63 -15.00 -4.97
C SER A 161 2.29 -14.27 -4.85
N THR A 162 1.17 -14.98 -5.00
CA THR A 162 -0.17 -14.37 -4.90
C THR A 162 -0.56 -14.03 -3.47
N SER A 163 -0.28 -14.92 -2.51
CA SER A 163 -0.50 -14.65 -1.08
C SER A 163 0.40 -13.53 -0.57
N LEU A 164 1.67 -13.49 -1.00
CA LEU A 164 2.60 -12.42 -0.61
C LEU A 164 2.20 -11.09 -1.22
N LEU A 165 1.80 -11.06 -2.50
CA LEU A 165 1.37 -9.82 -3.15
C LEU A 165 0.13 -9.21 -2.46
N GLY A 166 -0.86 -10.04 -2.12
CA GLY A 166 -2.05 -9.57 -1.39
C GLY A 166 -1.71 -9.07 0.01
N GLY A 167 -0.88 -9.80 0.76
CA GLY A 167 -0.45 -9.40 2.09
C GLY A 167 0.41 -8.14 2.08
N ILE A 168 1.42 -8.05 1.20
CA ILE A 168 2.26 -6.86 1.04
C ILE A 168 1.40 -5.65 0.71
N ALA A 169 0.50 -5.76 -0.28
CA ALA A 169 -0.41 -4.67 -0.62
C ALA A 169 -1.21 -4.17 0.59
N ALA A 170 -1.75 -5.09 1.40
CA ALA A 170 -2.49 -4.73 2.61
C ALA A 170 -1.62 -4.04 3.67
N ILE A 171 -0.39 -4.49 3.88
CA ILE A 171 0.54 -3.83 4.82
C ILE A 171 0.93 -2.45 4.28
N SER A 172 1.22 -2.33 2.97
CA SER A 172 1.57 -1.08 2.29
C SER A 172 0.49 0.00 2.45
N LEU A 173 -0.78 -0.39 2.54
CA LEU A 173 -1.89 0.53 2.74
C LEU A 173 -1.73 1.42 3.99
N GLY A 174 -1.08 0.91 5.04
CA GLY A 174 -0.74 1.69 6.24
C GLY A 174 0.17 2.90 5.94
N GLY A 175 0.98 2.84 4.90
CA GLY A 175 1.86 3.95 4.53
C GLY A 175 1.10 5.19 4.06
N TRP A 176 -0.10 5.04 3.50
CA TRP A 176 -0.97 6.18 3.20
C TRP A 176 -1.42 6.94 4.47
N VAL A 177 -1.64 6.21 5.55
CA VAL A 177 -1.98 6.80 6.86
C VAL A 177 -0.77 7.51 7.46
N VAL A 178 0.44 6.99 7.24
CA VAL A 178 1.69 7.67 7.62
C VAL A 178 1.81 9.01 6.87
N VAL A 179 1.52 9.05 5.57
CA VAL A 179 1.49 10.31 4.80
C VAL A 179 0.48 11.28 5.40
N ALA A 180 -0.75 10.84 5.65
CA ALA A 180 -1.80 11.70 6.20
C ALA A 180 -1.44 12.39 7.52
N ARG A 181 -0.59 11.76 8.32
CA ARG A 181 -0.10 12.30 9.57
C ARG A 181 1.06 13.28 9.39
N PHE A 182 1.96 12.93 8.48
CA PHE A 182 3.16 13.70 8.22
C PHE A 182 2.84 14.99 7.42
N TRP A 183 1.92 14.89 6.48
CA TRP A 183 1.57 15.93 5.50
C TRP A 183 1.17 17.28 6.14
N PRO A 184 0.30 17.34 7.18
CA PRO A 184 -0.10 18.61 7.80
C PRO A 184 0.99 19.20 8.70
N ALA A 185 1.80 18.34 9.34
CA ALA A 185 2.93 18.78 10.16
C ALA A 185 3.97 19.51 9.29
N TRP A 186 4.23 18.98 8.10
CA TRP A 186 5.10 19.63 7.12
C TRP A 186 4.52 20.95 6.61
N HIS A 187 3.23 21.01 6.27
CA HIS A 187 2.57 22.24 5.84
C HIS A 187 2.69 23.35 6.88
N THR A 188 2.34 23.04 8.13
CA THR A 188 2.41 23.98 9.26
C THR A 188 3.83 24.51 9.43
N ALA A 189 4.80 23.60 9.37
CA ALA A 189 6.19 23.98 9.47
C ALA A 189 6.59 24.91 8.31
N SER A 190 6.19 24.62 7.05
CA SER A 190 6.53 25.41 5.87
C SER A 190 5.96 26.82 5.88
N VAL A 191 4.72 26.99 6.37
CA VAL A 191 4.05 28.29 6.46
C VAL A 191 4.68 29.16 7.54
N ASN A 192 5.20 28.55 8.61
CA ASN A 192 5.83 29.25 9.73
C ASN A 192 7.27 29.74 9.44
N GLY A 193 7.76 29.62 8.20
CA GLY A 193 9.04 30.22 7.78
C GLY A 193 10.28 29.60 8.42
N SER A 194 10.20 28.36 8.92
CA SER A 194 11.37 27.66 9.46
C SER A 194 12.42 27.43 8.37
N THR A 195 13.65 27.92 8.59
CA THR A 195 14.81 27.76 7.70
C THR A 195 15.21 26.30 7.49
N GLN A 196 14.81 25.38 8.38
CA GLN A 196 15.04 23.95 8.20
C GLN A 196 14.22 23.35 7.03
N ILE A 197 13.21 24.07 6.53
CA ILE A 197 12.25 23.54 5.55
C ILE A 197 12.59 23.99 4.14
N GLY A 198 13.28 25.12 3.98
CA GLY A 198 13.81 25.56 2.68
C GLY A 198 14.77 24.54 2.05
N PHE A 199 15.49 23.76 2.87
CA PHE A 199 16.32 22.63 2.42
C PHE A 199 15.52 21.33 2.18
N ALA A 200 14.32 21.24 2.74
CA ALA A 200 13.49 20.03 2.71
C ALA A 200 12.48 20.03 1.53
N THR A 201 12.20 21.19 0.93
CA THR A 201 11.29 21.35 -0.23
C THR A 201 11.77 20.62 -1.50
N LEU A 202 13.07 20.67 -1.82
CA LEU A 202 13.67 19.93 -2.93
C LEU A 202 13.52 18.40 -2.77
N PRO A 203 13.87 17.81 -1.61
CA PRO A 203 13.58 16.42 -1.28
C PRO A 203 12.11 16.03 -1.44
N VAL A 204 11.17 16.87 -1.01
CA VAL A 204 9.72 16.57 -1.12
C VAL A 204 9.21 16.69 -2.55
N ALA A 205 9.71 17.64 -3.34
CA ALA A 205 9.40 17.72 -4.75
C ALA A 205 9.88 16.46 -5.50
N LEU A 206 11.13 16.04 -5.29
CA LEU A 206 11.67 14.80 -5.86
C LEU A 206 10.90 13.57 -5.38
N TRP A 207 10.52 13.52 -4.11
CA TRP A 207 9.68 12.48 -3.52
C TRP A 207 8.32 12.40 -4.21
N SER A 208 7.65 13.54 -4.43
CA SER A 208 6.35 13.59 -5.09
C SER A 208 6.41 13.16 -6.55
N ILE A 209 7.50 13.47 -7.26
CA ILE A 209 7.74 12.99 -8.62
C ILE A 209 7.91 11.47 -8.63
N LEU A 210 8.73 10.92 -7.73
CA LEU A 210 8.91 9.46 -7.61
C LEU A 210 7.59 8.75 -7.31
N VAL A 211 6.75 9.35 -6.45
CA VAL A 211 5.42 8.84 -6.12
C VAL A 211 4.54 8.75 -7.35
N VAL A 212 4.48 9.82 -8.15
CA VAL A 212 3.69 9.86 -9.38
C VAL A 212 4.20 8.83 -10.39
N LEU A 213 5.52 8.77 -10.61
CA LEU A 213 6.12 7.81 -11.54
C LEU A 213 5.82 6.36 -11.16
N MET A 214 5.93 6.00 -9.88
CA MET A 214 5.61 4.65 -9.43
C MET A 214 4.11 4.36 -9.50
N ALA A 215 3.25 5.31 -9.15
CA ALA A 215 1.80 5.15 -9.27
C ALA A 215 1.40 4.87 -10.74
N VAL A 216 2.01 5.59 -11.69
CA VAL A 216 1.83 5.36 -13.13
C VAL A 216 2.37 3.97 -13.52
N ALA A 217 3.56 3.59 -13.06
CA ALA A 217 4.14 2.27 -13.34
C ALA A 217 3.25 1.13 -12.82
N LEU A 218 2.73 1.23 -11.60
CA LEU A 218 1.81 0.26 -10.99
C LEU A 218 0.46 0.23 -11.71
N PHE A 219 -0.02 1.39 -12.20
CA PHE A 219 -1.21 1.47 -13.04
C PHE A 219 -1.04 0.70 -14.35
N VAL A 220 0.07 0.94 -15.06
CA VAL A 220 0.40 0.23 -16.29
C VAL A 220 0.60 -1.27 -16.02
N ALA A 221 1.28 -1.62 -14.93
CA ALA A 221 1.48 -3.01 -14.53
C ALA A 221 0.16 -3.73 -14.27
N SER A 222 -0.78 -3.11 -13.55
CA SER A 222 -2.11 -3.67 -13.28
C SER A 222 -2.92 -3.88 -14.56
N CYS A 223 -2.93 -2.89 -15.44
CA CYS A 223 -3.56 -3.00 -16.76
C CYS A 223 -2.97 -4.19 -17.54
N ARG A 224 -1.64 -4.30 -17.60
CA ARG A 224 -0.98 -5.42 -18.28
C ARG A 224 -1.36 -6.75 -17.62
N TRP A 225 -1.28 -6.87 -16.29
CA TRP A 225 -1.62 -8.11 -15.58
C TRP A 225 -3.06 -8.55 -15.81
N TRP A 226 -4.01 -7.62 -15.78
CA TRP A 226 -5.40 -7.93 -16.05
C TRP A 226 -5.61 -8.48 -17.47
N ALA A 227 -4.84 -8.00 -18.45
CA ALA A 227 -4.90 -8.54 -19.82
C ALA A 227 -4.42 -9.99 -19.94
N TRP A 228 -3.54 -10.45 -19.04
CA TRP A 228 -2.95 -11.80 -19.05
C TRP A 228 -3.71 -12.82 -18.19
N VAL A 229 -4.59 -12.38 -17.29
CA VAL A 229 -5.35 -13.29 -16.43
C VAL A 229 -6.45 -13.96 -17.25
N SER A 230 -6.41 -15.30 -17.34
CA SER A 230 -7.47 -16.10 -17.94
C SER A 230 -8.74 -16.03 -17.08
N HIS A 231 -9.75 -15.33 -17.58
CA HIS A 231 -11.02 -15.14 -16.90
C HIS A 231 -11.86 -16.43 -16.99
N GLY A 232 -11.77 -17.28 -15.97
CA GLY A 232 -12.78 -18.31 -15.74
C GLY A 232 -14.09 -17.72 -15.20
N PRO A 233 -15.16 -18.51 -15.02
CA PRO A 233 -16.47 -18.06 -14.50
C PRO A 233 -16.46 -17.55 -13.04
N ARG A 234 -15.28 -17.27 -12.45
CA ARG A 234 -15.08 -17.21 -11.01
C ARG A 234 -14.89 -15.77 -10.53
N THR A 235 -15.83 -15.40 -9.66
CA THR A 235 -16.07 -14.17 -8.90
C THR A 235 -16.21 -12.85 -9.65
N SER A 236 -17.46 -12.37 -9.66
CA SER A 236 -17.90 -11.11 -10.27
C SER A 236 -17.24 -9.85 -9.71
N LEU A 237 -16.40 -9.94 -8.67
CA LEU A 237 -15.77 -8.82 -7.96
C LEU A 237 -14.23 -8.83 -8.00
N ALA A 238 -13.57 -9.82 -8.62
CA ALA A 238 -12.10 -9.88 -8.67
C ALA A 238 -11.46 -8.65 -9.35
N TRP A 239 -12.19 -8.00 -10.26
CA TRP A 239 -11.78 -6.74 -10.90
C TRP A 239 -11.58 -5.60 -9.89
N LEU A 240 -12.31 -5.58 -8.76
CA LEU A 240 -12.10 -4.61 -7.68
C LEU A 240 -10.75 -4.85 -7.01
N GLY A 241 -10.45 -6.10 -6.63
CA GLY A 241 -9.18 -6.44 -6.01
C GLY A 241 -7.99 -6.06 -6.88
N PHE A 242 -8.04 -6.39 -8.18
CA PHE A 242 -7.00 -6.01 -9.14
C PHE A 242 -6.88 -4.49 -9.34
N GLY A 243 -8.00 -3.76 -9.35
CA GLY A 243 -8.00 -2.30 -9.44
C GLY A 243 -7.41 -1.62 -8.19
N LEU A 244 -7.58 -2.22 -7.00
CA LEU A 244 -7.08 -1.67 -5.73
C LEU A 244 -5.60 -1.97 -5.46
N LEU A 245 -5.06 -3.08 -5.99
CA LEU A 245 -3.67 -3.50 -5.76
C LEU A 245 -2.63 -2.39 -5.98
N PRO A 246 -2.62 -1.66 -7.13
CA PRO A 246 -1.67 -0.58 -7.37
C PRO A 246 -1.73 0.52 -6.32
N MET A 247 -2.95 0.93 -5.98
CA MET A 247 -3.20 1.99 -5.03
C MET A 247 -2.70 1.60 -3.64
N MET A 248 -2.99 0.37 -3.21
CA MET A 248 -2.52 -0.16 -1.94
C MET A 248 -0.98 -0.26 -1.90
N CYS A 249 -0.35 -0.81 -2.94
CA CYS A 249 1.10 -0.92 -3.07
C CYS A 249 1.81 0.45 -3.14
N ALA A 250 1.19 1.46 -3.72
CA ALA A 250 1.72 2.82 -3.74
C ALA A 250 1.90 3.41 -2.33
N GLY A 251 1.25 2.85 -1.30
CA GLY A 251 1.52 3.19 0.09
C GLY A 251 2.94 2.82 0.56
N LEU A 252 3.75 2.09 -0.21
CA LEU A 252 5.18 1.88 0.06
C LEU A 252 6.07 3.08 -0.29
N LEU A 253 5.56 4.02 -1.07
CA LEU A 253 6.37 5.14 -1.56
C LEU A 253 6.93 6.05 -0.46
N PRO A 254 6.19 6.35 0.62
CA PRO A 254 6.74 7.04 1.77
C PRO A 254 7.96 6.33 2.36
N PHE A 255 7.89 5.00 2.52
CA PHE A 255 9.01 4.19 3.01
C PHE A 255 10.22 4.25 2.09
N LEU A 256 10.04 3.95 0.80
CA LEU A 256 11.14 3.92 -0.16
C LEU A 256 11.87 5.26 -0.26
N ALA A 257 11.11 6.34 -0.20
CA ALA A 257 11.69 7.64 -0.38
C ALA A 257 12.26 8.21 0.94
N THR A 258 11.77 7.80 2.13
CA THR A 258 12.55 8.00 3.36
C THR A 258 13.85 7.20 3.38
N ALA A 259 13.85 5.96 2.89
CA ALA A 259 15.07 5.16 2.77
C ALA A 259 16.06 5.79 1.78
N GLY A 260 15.58 6.29 0.64
CA GLY A 260 16.41 7.00 -0.33
C GLY A 260 17.05 8.27 0.24
N LEU A 261 16.30 9.04 1.04
CA LEU A 261 16.84 10.22 1.71
C LEU A 261 17.91 9.88 2.76
N LEU A 262 17.74 8.79 3.52
CA LEU A 262 18.73 8.31 4.49
C LEU A 262 20.02 7.80 3.85
N VAL A 263 19.96 7.29 2.61
CA VAL A 263 21.15 6.82 1.88
C VAL A 263 21.96 7.97 1.28
N ILE A 264 21.32 9.11 1.02
CA ILE A 264 21.95 10.28 0.40
C ILE A 264 22.52 11.26 1.45
N ALA A 265 22.05 11.18 2.70
CA ALA A 265 22.51 12.00 3.83
C ALA A 265 23.78 11.45 4.47
#